data_AF-A0A7C2Z552-F1
#
_entry.id   AF-A0A7C2Z552-F1
#
_cell.length_a   1.000
_cell.length_b   1.000
_cell.length_c   1.000
_cell.angle_alpha   90.00
_cell.angle_beta   90.00
_cell.angle_gamma   90.00
#
_symmetry.space_group_name_H-M   'P 1'
#
loop_
_entity.id
_entity.type
_entity.pdbx_description
1 polymer ?
#
loop_
_entity_poly.entity_id
_entity_poly.type
_entity_poly.pdbx_seq_one_letter_code
_entity_poly.pdbx_strand_id
1 'polypeptide(L)' 'MSLRGVIRGRTIELDEPPPLPDGTRVEVDIKSPPCPDNPFWGRWRASEDLIAEIEQAIMMARENTPWRRPDEESSD' A
#
# COMPACT_ATOMS: atom_id res chain seq x y z
N MET A 1 -10.37 -3.26 16.79
CA MET A 1 -9.24 -3.01 17.73
C MET A 1 -7.97 -3.14 16.92
N SER A 2 -6.98 -2.28 17.16
CA SER A 2 -5.72 -2.29 16.41
C SER A 2 -4.57 -2.46 17.38
N LEU A 3 -3.76 -3.51 17.20
CA LEU A 3 -2.58 -3.76 18.02
C LEU A 3 -1.34 -3.32 17.25
N ARG A 4 -0.30 -2.93 17.98
CA ARG A 4 1.02 -2.58 17.43
C ARG A 4 1.99 -3.71 17.69
N GLY A 5 3.00 -3.80 16.84
CA GLY A 5 4.00 -4.84 16.95
C GLY A 5 5.03 -4.76 15.84
N VAL A 6 5.99 -5.66 15.90
CA VAL A 6 7.10 -5.76 14.95
C VAL A 6 7.08 -7.13 14.27
N ILE A 7 7.31 -7.13 12.96
CA ILE A 7 7.44 -8.36 12.19
C ILE A 7 8.86 -8.93 12.40
N ARG A 8 8.95 -10.15 12.92
CA ARG A 8 10.20 -10.93 13.01
C ARG A 8 10.07 -12.21 12.19
N GLY A 9 10.60 -12.16 10.97
CA GLY A 9 10.49 -13.28 10.04
C GLY A 9 9.03 -13.55 9.68
N ARG A 10 8.46 -14.64 10.21
CA ARG A 10 7.05 -15.04 9.99
C ARG A 10 6.12 -14.79 11.19
N THR A 11 6.65 -14.20 12.26
CA THR A 11 5.91 -13.92 13.49
C THR A 11 5.70 -12.42 13.65
N ILE A 12 4.52 -12.01 14.07
CA ILE A 12 4.25 -10.63 14.51
C ILE A 12 4.34 -10.62 16.04
N GLU A 13 5.36 -9.98 16.58
CA GLU A 13 5.48 -9.74 18.03
C GLU A 13 4.68 -8.50 18.38
N LEU A 14 3.59 -8.69 19.12
CA LEU A 14 2.72 -7.60 19.55
C LEU A 14 3.29 -6.93 20.81
N ASP A 15 3.19 -5.61 20.88
CA ASP A 15 3.64 -4.81 22.04
C ASP A 15 2.78 -5.12 23.29
N GLU A 16 1.51 -5.46 23.06
CA GLU A 16 0.53 -5.82 24.08
C GLU A 16 -0.12 -7.17 23.73
N PRO A 17 -0.41 -8.02 24.73
CA PRO A 17 -1.07 -9.29 24.48
C PRO A 17 -2.49 -9.09 23.93
N PRO A 18 -2.89 -9.84 22.90
CA PRO A 18 -4.25 -9.75 22.37
C PRO A 18 -5.24 -10.27 23.44
N PRO A 19 -6.43 -9.66 23.58
CA PRO A 19 -7.47 -10.13 24.50
C PRO A 19 -8.22 -11.34 23.91
N LEU A 20 -7.49 -12.29 23.33
CA LEU A 20 -8.01 -13.50 22.70
C LEU A 20 -7.30 -14.71 23.31
N PRO A 21 -8.00 -15.84 23.52
CA PRO A 21 -7.38 -17.04 24.03
C PRO A 21 -6.40 -17.63 23.01
N ASP A 22 -5.39 -18.33 23.52
CA ASP A 22 -4.40 -19.01 22.69
C ASP A 22 -5.05 -20.00 21.70
N GLY A 23 -4.53 -20.04 20.48
CA GLY A 23 -5.06 -20.88 19.40
C GLY A 23 -6.24 -20.28 18.63
N THR A 24 -6.71 -19.09 18.99
CA THR A 24 -7.73 -18.37 18.21
C THR A 24 -7.19 -18.06 16.81
N ARG A 25 -7.89 -18.54 15.78
CA ARG A 25 -7.58 -18.19 14.39
C ARG A 25 -8.09 -16.78 14.09
N VAL A 26 -7.22 -15.95 13.51
CA VAL A 26 -7.52 -14.55 13.18
C VAL A 26 -7.11 -14.23 11.76
N GLU A 27 -7.78 -13.24 11.17
CA GLU A 27 -7.36 -12.56 9.96
C GLU A 27 -6.69 -11.24 10.35
N VAL A 28 -5.61 -10.86 9.65
CA VAL A 28 -4.81 -9.69 10.01
C VAL A 28 -4.69 -8.71 8.85
N ASP A 29 -5.06 -7.46 9.13
CA ASP A 29 -4.77 -6.33 8.25
C ASP A 29 -3.48 -5.64 8.73
N ILE A 30 -2.44 -5.68 7.90
CA ILE A 30 -1.14 -5.08 8.23
C ILE A 30 -1.06 -3.67 7.66
N LYS A 31 -0.89 -2.69 8.54
CA LYS A 31 -0.58 -1.30 8.17
C LYS A 31 0.82 -0.95 8.66
N SER A 32 1.74 -0.70 7.73
CA SER A 32 3.03 -0.14 8.09
C SER A 32 2.83 1.27 8.65
N PRO A 33 3.49 1.63 9.77
CA PRO A 33 3.45 3.01 10.24
C PRO A 33 3.98 3.93 9.13
N PRO A 34 3.49 5.18 9.04
CA PRO A 34 4.04 6.15 8.11
C PRO A 34 5.54 6.26 8.40
N CYS A 35 6.37 5.93 7.42
CA CYS A 35 7.82 5.93 7.56
C CYS A 35 8.27 7.34 7.96
N PRO A 36 8.73 7.57 9.20
CA PRO A 36 9.16 8.90 9.63
C PRO A 36 10.45 9.31 8.91
N ASP A 37 11.25 8.31 8.51
CA ASP A 37 12.63 8.47 8.07
C ASP A 37 12.83 8.29 6.56
N ASN A 38 11.77 8.35 5.76
CA ASN A 38 11.99 8.46 4.31
C ASN A 38 12.21 9.95 3.98
N PRO A 39 13.45 10.41 3.73
CA PRO A 39 13.73 11.81 3.38
C PRO A 39 13.01 12.25 2.10
N PHE A 40 12.52 11.29 1.30
CA PHE A 40 11.73 11.57 0.10
C PHE A 40 10.27 11.94 0.42
N TRP A 41 9.65 11.41 1.48
CA TRP A 41 8.24 11.71 1.77
C TRP A 41 8.02 13.16 2.22
N GLY A 42 8.98 13.75 2.94
CA GLY A 42 8.95 15.17 3.29
C GLY A 42 9.08 16.08 2.06
N ARG A 43 9.94 15.70 1.10
CA ARG A 43 10.07 16.42 -0.19
C ARG A 43 8.84 16.25 -1.08
N TRP A 44 8.27 15.04 -1.10
CA TRP A 44 7.06 14.74 -1.84
C TRP A 44 5.89 15.61 -1.35
N ARG A 45 5.65 15.68 -0.03
CA ARG A 45 4.62 16.57 0.54
C ARG A 45 4.86 18.06 0.31
N ALA A 46 6.11 18.50 0.14
CA ALA A 46 6.40 19.89 -0.19
C ALA A 46 6.09 20.24 -1.66
N SER A 47 5.75 19.25 -2.48
CA SER A 47 5.41 19.39 -3.90
C SER A 47 3.94 19.05 -4.14
N GLU A 48 3.03 19.61 -3.32
CA GLU A 48 1.58 19.37 -3.44
C GLU A 48 1.06 19.65 -4.86
N ASP A 49 1.56 20.70 -5.51
CA ASP A 49 1.20 21.04 -6.89
C ASP A 49 1.64 19.97 -7.90
N LEU A 50 2.85 19.42 -7.73
CA LEU A 50 3.38 18.35 -8.59
C LEU A 50 2.61 17.04 -8.39
N ILE A 51 2.19 16.75 -7.16
CA ILE A 51 1.35 15.57 -6.86
C ILE A 51 0.00 15.72 -7.56
N ALA A 52 -0.64 16.88 -7.45
CA ALA A 52 -1.93 17.14 -8.11
C ALA A 52 -1.83 17.03 -9.64
N GLU A 53 -0.73 17.52 -10.23
CA GLU A 53 -0.46 17.39 -11.66
C GLU A 53 -0.30 15.92 -12.09
N ILE A 54 0.46 15.13 -11.32
CA ILE A 54 0.64 13.69 -11.57
C ILE A 54 -0.68 12.94 -11.42
N GLU A 55 -1.49 13.24 -10.41
CA GLU A 55 -2.81 12.63 -10.21
C GLU A 55 -3.75 12.92 -11.39
N GLN A 56 -3.81 14.17 -11.84
CA GLN A 56 -4.59 14.54 -13.02
C GLN A 56 -4.09 13.84 -14.28
N ALA A 57 -2.76 13.76 -14.48
CA ALA A 57 -2.18 13.06 -15.61
C ALA A 57 -2.53 11.57 -15.61
N ILE A 58 -2.50 10.91 -14.43
CA ILE A 58 -2.91 9.51 -14.28
C ILE A 58 -4.40 9.33 -14.57
N MET A 59 -5.26 10.22 -14.08
CA MET A 59 -6.70 10.18 -14.35
C MET A 59 -6.99 10.32 -15.86
N MET A 60 -6.38 11.30 -16.52
CA MET A 60 -6.54 11.48 -17.96
C MET A 60 -5.95 10.33 -18.78
N ALA A 61 -4.81 9.78 -18.37
CA ALA A 61 -4.24 8.60 -19.02
C ALA A 61 -5.15 7.37 -18.87
N ARG A 62 -5.77 7.18 -17.70
CA ARG A 62 -6.72 6.10 -17.46
C ARG A 62 -7.99 6.24 -18.31
N GLU A 63 -8.48 7.45 -18.52
CA GLU A 63 -9.64 7.70 -19.39
C GLU A 63 -9.34 7.48 -20.87
N ASN A 64 -8.10 7.76 -21.29
CA ASN A 64 -7.69 7.67 -22.69
C ASN A 64 -6.98 6.36 -23.07
N THR A 65 -6.69 5.48 -22.11
CA THR A 65 -6.07 4.19 -22.39
C THR A 65 -7.17 3.15 -22.60
N PRO A 66 -7.43 2.71 -23.85
CA PRO A 66 -8.23 1.51 -24.04
C PRO A 66 -7.48 0.35 -23.35
N TRP A 67 -8.17 -0.35 -22.44
CA TRP A 67 -7.67 -1.58 -21.85
C TRP A 67 -7.22 -2.50 -22.98
N ARG A 68 -5.91 -2.62 -23.21
CA ARG A 68 -5.39 -3.48 -24.26
C ARG A 68 -5.87 -4.90 -23.94
N ARG A 69 -6.75 -5.48 -24.77
CA ARG A 69 -7.01 -6.92 -24.72
C ARG A 69 -5.70 -7.59 -25.13
N PRO A 70 -5.07 -8.41 -24.27
CA PRO A 70 -4.10 -9.36 -24.78
C PRO A 70 -4.94 -10.38 -25.52
N ASP A 71 -4.95 -10.33 -26.85
CA ASP A 71 -5.23 -11.45 -27.78
C ASP A 71 -5.61 -10.85 -29.13
N GLU A 72 -4.60 -10.65 -29.98
CA GLU A 72 -4.66 -10.83 -31.44
C GLU A 72 -3.25 -10.53 -31.98
N GLU A 73 -2.29 -11.36 -31.57
CA GLU A 73 -1.07 -11.58 -32.35
C GLU A 73 -1.00 -13.10 -32.61
N SER A 74 -1.80 -13.55 -33.58
CA SER A 74 -1.66 -14.85 -34.23
C SER A 74 -2.28 -14.80 -35.63
N SER A 75 -1.46 -15.17 -36.62
CA SER A 75 -1.70 -15.25 -38.07
C SER A 75 -1.88 -13.91 -38.81
N ASP A 76 -1.13 -13.60 -39.87
CA ASP A 76 -0.50 -14.43 -40.91
C ASP A 76 0.88 -13.86 -41.33
#